data_AF-A0A6J4VWR5-F1
#
_entry.id   AF-A0A6J4VWR5-F1
#
_cell.length_a   1.000
_cell.length_b   1.000
_cell.length_c   1.000
_cell.angle_alpha   90.00
_cell.angle_beta   90.00
_cell.angle_gamma   90.00
#
_symmetry.space_group_name_H-M   'P 1'
#
loop_
_entity.id
_entity.type
_entity.pdbx_description
1 polymer ?
#
loop_
_entity_poly.entity_id
_entity_poly.type
_entity_poly.pdbx_seq_one_letter_code
_entity_poly.pdbx_strand_id
1 'polypeptide(L)'
;MDYRQRNPQHFLQHLPETKQRSFLNELKGDYQEIILSYFTATAASSQKIDAFATKAFLADLSVSQVMEIHMELMDAFSKQLKLENRSDDVLLDYRITLIDTIGHLCELYRCAIPREP
;
A
#
# COMPACT_ATOMS: atom_id res chain seq x y z
N MET A 1 -3.81 19.51 0.90
CA MET A 1 -2.52 19.35 0.20
C MET A 1 -2.78 19.55 -1.28
N ASP A 2 -2.02 20.40 -1.98
CA ASP A 2 -2.12 20.51 -3.44
C ASP A 2 -1.40 19.30 -4.06
N TYR A 3 -2.15 18.31 -4.55
CA TYR A 3 -1.60 17.06 -5.11
C TYR A 3 -0.68 17.26 -6.33
N ARG A 4 -0.62 18.49 -6.86
CA ARG A 4 0.20 18.87 -8.02
C ARG A 4 1.66 19.15 -7.69
N GLN A 5 2.03 19.38 -6.43
CA GLN A 5 3.42 19.70 -6.03
C GLN A 5 4.16 18.47 -5.48
N ARG A 6 4.24 17.39 -6.24
CA ARG A 6 5.15 16.29 -5.91
C ARG A 6 6.59 16.71 -6.24
N ASN A 7 7.53 16.43 -5.34
CA ASN A 7 8.95 16.68 -5.58
C ASN A 7 9.59 15.42 -6.20
N PRO A 8 10.06 15.45 -7.47
CA PRO A 8 10.70 14.30 -8.09
C PRO A 8 11.89 13.77 -7.30
N GLN A 9 12.60 14.61 -6.55
CA GLN A 9 13.73 14.17 -5.72
C GLN A 9 13.34 13.17 -4.62
N HIS A 10 12.06 13.11 -4.27
CA HIS A 10 11.52 12.19 -3.28
C HIS A 10 10.93 10.91 -3.90
N PHE A 11 10.94 10.78 -5.22
CA PHE A 11 10.48 9.56 -5.88
C PHE A 11 11.40 8.41 -5.57
N LEU A 12 10.81 7.22 -5.41
CA LEU A 12 11.53 6.03 -4.97
C LEU A 12 12.80 5.78 -5.81
N GLN A 13 12.69 5.87 -7.13
CA GLN A 13 13.79 5.64 -8.07
C GLN A 13 14.97 6.63 -7.94
N HIS A 14 14.75 7.80 -7.33
CA HIS A 14 15.78 8.82 -7.14
C HIS A 14 16.43 8.77 -5.74
N LEU A 15 15.90 7.95 -4.84
CA LEU A 15 16.51 7.75 -3.52
C LEU A 15 17.74 6.83 -3.61
N PRO A 16 18.74 6.97 -2.73
CA PRO A 16 19.80 5.98 -2.56
C PRO A 16 19.23 4.59 -2.22
N GLU A 17 19.86 3.51 -2.68
CA GLU A 17 19.37 2.13 -2.49
C GLU A 17 19.03 1.77 -1.03
N THR A 18 19.84 2.25 -0.08
CA THR A 18 19.60 2.04 1.36
C THR A 18 18.31 2.72 1.83
N LYS A 19 18.03 3.93 1.34
CA LYS A 19 16.78 4.65 1.63
C LYS A 19 15.59 4.03 0.90
N GLN A 20 15.77 3.57 -0.34
CA GLN A 20 14.72 2.83 -1.05
C GLN A 20 14.28 1.60 -0.26
N ARG A 21 15.24 0.78 0.19
CA ARG A 21 14.95 -0.42 0.98
C ARG A 21 14.27 -0.09 2.30
N SER A 22 14.77 0.92 3.01
CA SER A 22 14.15 1.37 4.27
C SER A 22 12.70 1.82 4.06
N PHE A 23 12.44 2.60 3.01
CA PHE A 23 11.11 3.09 2.68
C PHE A 23 10.16 1.97 2.28
N LEU A 24 10.62 1.01 1.45
CA LEU A 24 9.81 -0.15 1.08
C LEU A 24 9.49 -1.05 2.29
N ASN A 25 10.42 -1.18 3.24
CA ASN A 25 10.16 -1.92 4.47
C ASN A 25 9.13 -1.20 5.36
N GLU A 26 9.21 0.13 5.46
CA GLU A 26 8.20 0.94 6.17
C GLU A 26 6.81 0.76 5.52
N LEU A 27 6.72 0.91 4.19
CA LEU A 27 5.46 0.70 3.47
C LEU A 27 4.90 -0.72 3.64
N LYS A 28 5.76 -1.74 3.63
CA LYS A 28 5.33 -3.12 3.92
C LYS A 28 4.75 -3.24 5.32
N GLY A 29 5.37 -2.60 6.31
CA GLY A 29 4.85 -2.54 7.69
C GLY A 29 3.49 -1.84 7.76
N ASP A 30 3.36 -0.67 7.16
CA ASP A 30 2.10 0.07 7.08
C ASP A 30 0.98 -0.79 6.43
N TYR A 31 1.30 -1.45 5.32
CA TYR A 31 0.35 -2.29 4.59
C TYR A 31 -0.03 -3.55 5.38
N GLN A 32 0.92 -4.15 6.09
CA GLN A 32 0.66 -5.26 7.00
C GLN A 32 -0.34 -4.85 8.09
N GLU A 33 -0.19 -3.66 8.66
CA GLU A 33 -1.14 -3.14 9.65
C GLU A 33 -2.54 -2.91 9.07
N ILE A 34 -2.64 -2.45 7.82
CA ILE A 34 -3.92 -2.33 7.11
C ILE A 34 -4.58 -3.71 7.04
N ILE A 35 -3.87 -4.71 6.54
CA ILE A 35 -4.40 -6.08 6.40
C ILE A 35 -4.92 -6.62 7.74
N LEU A 36 -4.13 -6.51 8.80
CA LEU A 36 -4.47 -7.05 10.11
C LEU A 36 -5.66 -6.34 10.78
N SER A 37 -5.92 -5.08 10.43
CA SER A 37 -7.01 -4.29 11.01
C SER A 37 -8.24 -4.13 10.11
N TYR A 38 -8.17 -4.57 8.84
CA TYR A 38 -9.17 -4.27 7.82
C TYR A 38 -10.59 -4.71 8.21
N PHE A 39 -10.74 -5.96 8.64
CA PHE A 39 -12.04 -6.54 9.00
C PHE A 39 -12.46 -6.30 10.46
N THR A 40 -11.60 -5.70 11.28
CA THR A 40 -11.83 -5.56 12.74
C THR A 40 -12.04 -4.12 13.19
N ALA A 41 -11.56 -3.11 12.44
CA ALA A 41 -11.66 -1.71 12.82
C ALA A 41 -11.82 -0.77 11.60
N THR A 42 -13.02 -0.77 10.99
CA THR A 42 -13.32 -0.10 9.71
C THR A 42 -12.92 1.39 9.62
N ALA A 43 -13.14 2.17 10.68
CA ALA A 43 -12.74 3.58 10.69
C ALA A 43 -11.21 3.78 10.75
N ALA A 44 -10.51 2.91 11.50
CA ALA A 44 -9.05 2.97 11.63
C ALA A 44 -8.36 2.44 10.37
N SER A 45 -8.92 1.42 9.72
CA SER A 45 -8.38 0.87 8.47
C SER A 45 -8.46 1.87 7.33
N SER A 46 -9.57 2.63 7.19
CA SER A 46 -9.70 3.69 6.19
C SER A 46 -8.61 4.77 6.34
N GLN A 47 -8.34 5.26 7.55
CA GLN A 47 -7.28 6.24 7.80
C GLN A 47 -5.88 5.70 7.47
N LYS A 48 -5.62 4.42 7.77
CA LYS A 48 -4.35 3.77 7.42
C LYS A 48 -4.19 3.62 5.92
N ILE A 49 -5.26 3.29 5.20
CA ILE A 49 -5.27 3.22 3.73
C ILE A 49 -4.97 4.59 3.14
N ASP A 50 -5.61 5.66 3.61
CA ASP A 50 -5.33 7.03 3.17
C ASP A 50 -3.85 7.41 3.37
N ALA A 51 -3.31 7.08 4.55
CA ALA A 51 -1.91 7.36 4.88
C ALA A 51 -0.95 6.58 3.98
N PHE A 52 -1.19 5.27 3.80
CA PHE A 52 -0.40 4.42 2.90
C PHE A 52 -0.47 4.93 1.46
N ALA A 53 -1.66 5.18 0.94
CA ALA A 53 -1.88 5.66 -0.43
C ALA A 53 -1.19 7.00 -0.66
N THR A 54 -1.24 7.90 0.33
CA THR A 54 -0.53 9.19 0.28
C THR A 54 0.99 9.00 0.22
N LYS A 55 1.57 8.14 1.09
CA LYS A 55 3.01 7.84 1.06
C LYS A 55 3.42 7.24 -0.29
N ALA A 56 2.67 6.25 -0.79
CA ALA A 56 2.92 5.62 -2.08
C ALA A 56 2.84 6.63 -3.24
N PHE A 57 1.82 7.49 -3.25
CA PHE A 57 1.62 8.52 -4.27
C PHE A 57 2.76 9.57 -4.28
N LEU A 58 3.19 10.02 -3.10
CA LEU A 58 4.27 11.00 -2.97
C LEU A 58 5.63 10.44 -3.43
N ALA A 59 5.84 9.13 -3.25
CA ALA A 59 7.02 8.42 -3.72
C ALA A 59 6.91 7.90 -5.18
N ASP A 60 5.82 8.22 -5.88
CA ASP A 60 5.54 7.82 -7.27
C ASP A 60 5.50 6.30 -7.48
N LEU A 61 4.92 5.56 -6.54
CA LEU A 61 4.74 4.11 -6.67
C LEU A 61 3.65 3.78 -7.70
N SER A 62 3.93 2.79 -8.54
CA SER A 62 2.96 2.19 -9.44
C SER A 62 2.02 1.22 -8.72
N VAL A 63 0.87 0.95 -9.33
CA VAL A 63 -0.07 -0.09 -8.87
C VAL A 63 0.62 -1.46 -8.80
N SER A 64 1.49 -1.78 -9.75
CA SER A 64 2.26 -3.04 -9.76
C SER A 64 3.14 -3.18 -8.51
N GLN A 65 3.78 -2.11 -8.05
CA GLN A 65 4.60 -2.15 -6.83
C GLN A 65 3.76 -2.34 -5.56
N VAL A 66 2.56 -1.76 -5.50
CA VAL A 66 1.62 -2.03 -4.39
C VAL A 66 1.14 -3.48 -4.42
N MET A 67 0.87 -4.02 -5.61
CA MET A 67 0.51 -5.42 -5.80
C MET A 67 1.64 -6.37 -5.36
N GLU A 68 2.90 -6.05 -5.68
CA GLU A 68 4.07 -6.82 -5.23
C GLU A 68 4.14 -6.86 -3.69
N ILE A 69 3.99 -5.72 -3.03
CA ILE A 69 3.94 -5.65 -1.55
C ILE A 69 2.84 -6.55 -0.99
N HIS A 70 1.65 -6.52 -1.58
CA HIS A 70 0.54 -7.38 -1.17
C HIS A 70 0.86 -8.87 -1.33
N MET A 71 1.38 -9.26 -2.49
CA MET A 71 1.71 -10.66 -2.79
C MET A 71 2.79 -11.21 -1.85
N GLU A 72 3.83 -10.42 -1.55
CA GLU A 72 4.86 -10.82 -0.59
C GLU A 72 4.29 -11.06 0.82
N LEU A 73 3.34 -10.24 1.26
CA LEU A 73 2.68 -10.40 2.55
C LEU A 73 1.72 -11.59 2.58
N MET A 74 0.98 -11.83 1.50
CA MET A 74 0.13 -13.03 1.38
C MET A 74 0.98 -14.31 1.42
N ASP A 75 2.13 -14.32 0.74
CA ASP A 75 3.08 -15.45 0.79
C ASP A 75 3.63 -15.67 2.21
N ALA A 76 3.96 -14.59 2.93
CA ALA A 76 4.43 -14.66 4.30
C ALA A 76 3.34 -15.21 5.26
N PHE A 77 2.11 -14.71 5.15
CA PHE A 77 0.99 -15.19 5.96
C PHE A 77 0.60 -16.63 5.63
N SER A 78 0.61 -17.03 4.36
CA SER A 78 0.33 -18.42 3.96
C SER A 78 1.33 -19.37 4.59
N LYS A 79 2.63 -19.03 4.57
CA LYS A 79 3.67 -19.82 5.25
C LYS A 79 3.41 -19.92 6.75
N GLN A 80 3.06 -18.82 7.40
CA GLN A 80 2.77 -18.81 8.83
C GLN A 80 1.53 -19.66 9.18
N LEU A 81 0.41 -19.51 8.46
CA LEU A 81 -0.81 -20.28 8.68
C LEU A 81 -0.58 -21.78 8.51
N LYS A 82 0.21 -22.18 7.52
CA LYS A 82 0.60 -23.58 7.31
C LYS A 82 1.42 -24.14 8.46
N LEU A 83 2.33 -23.35 9.05
CA LEU A 83 3.06 -23.74 10.26
C LEU A 83 2.14 -23.89 11.48
N GLU A 84 1.08 -23.07 11.56
CA GLU A 84 0.04 -23.16 12.60
C GLU A 84 -1.01 -24.25 12.30
N ASN A 85 -0.87 -25.01 11.21
CA ASN A 85 -1.85 -26.00 10.72
C ASN A 85 -3.27 -25.41 10.52
N ARG A 86 -3.33 -24.18 10.00
CA ARG A 86 -4.55 -23.45 9.68
C ARG A 86 -4.71 -23.33 8.16
N SER A 87 -5.96 -23.27 7.68
CA SER A 87 -6.23 -22.96 6.28
C SER A 87 -5.78 -21.53 5.94
N ASP A 88 -5.21 -21.34 4.75
CA ASP A 88 -4.86 -20.04 4.18
C ASP A 88 -5.96 -19.46 3.26
N ASP A 89 -7.15 -20.08 3.20
CA ASP A 89 -8.30 -19.59 2.41
C ASP A 89 -8.71 -18.16 2.79
N VAL A 90 -8.56 -17.80 4.08
CA VAL A 90 -8.86 -16.44 4.59
C VAL A 90 -8.05 -15.36 3.88
N LEU A 91 -6.89 -15.70 3.29
CA LEU A 91 -6.07 -14.74 2.55
C LEU A 91 -6.77 -14.23 1.28
N LEU A 92 -7.73 -14.98 0.74
CA LEU A 92 -8.53 -14.55 -0.41
C LEU A 92 -9.37 -13.30 -0.10
N ASP A 93 -9.81 -13.14 1.15
CA ASP A 93 -10.63 -11.99 1.58
C ASP A 93 -9.82 -10.69 1.55
N TYR A 94 -8.49 -10.76 1.74
CA TYR A 94 -7.60 -9.60 1.67
C TYR A 94 -7.44 -9.05 0.24
N ARG A 95 -7.98 -9.71 -0.79
CA ARG A 95 -8.12 -9.11 -2.12
C ARG A 95 -9.00 -7.86 -2.07
N ILE A 96 -9.99 -7.82 -1.17
CA ILE A 96 -10.83 -6.63 -0.96
C ILE A 96 -9.96 -5.48 -0.42
N THR A 97 -9.09 -5.77 0.56
CA THR A 97 -8.12 -4.79 1.10
C THR A 97 -7.18 -4.23 0.02
N LEU A 98 -6.72 -5.08 -0.90
CA LEU A 98 -5.91 -4.65 -2.05
C LEU A 98 -6.68 -3.73 -2.99
N ILE A 99 -7.90 -4.11 -3.38
CA ILE A 99 -8.75 -3.31 -4.26
C ILE A 99 -9.00 -1.93 -3.64
N ASP A 100 -9.32 -1.88 -2.36
CA ASP A 100 -9.60 -0.65 -1.63
C ASP A 100 -8.36 0.28 -1.61
N THR A 101 -7.19 -0.29 -1.29
CA THR A 101 -5.93 0.46 -1.26
C THR A 101 -5.55 1.00 -2.63
N ILE A 102 -5.67 0.19 -3.69
CA ILE A 102 -5.43 0.62 -5.06
C ILE A 102 -6.44 1.70 -5.47
N GLY A 103 -7.71 1.58 -5.06
CA GLY A 103 -8.74 2.58 -5.31
C GLY A 103 -8.34 3.96 -4.77
N HIS A 104 -7.84 4.02 -3.54
CA HIS A 104 -7.35 5.26 -2.93
C HIS A 104 -6.14 5.82 -3.66
N LEU A 105 -5.17 4.98 -4.04
CA LEU A 105 -4.01 5.41 -4.81
C LEU A 105 -4.40 5.96 -6.20
N CYS A 106 -5.31 5.27 -6.90
CA CYS A 106 -5.83 5.70 -8.20
C CYS A 106 -6.55 7.06 -8.10
N GLU A 107 -7.32 7.28 -7.04
CA GLU A 107 -8.00 8.55 -6.81
C GLU A 107 -7.01 9.70 -6.60
N LEU A 108 -5.90 9.46 -5.90
CA LEU A 108 -4.81 10.44 -5.75
C LEU A 108 -4.17 10.79 -7.10
N TYR A 109 -3.83 9.79 -7.91
CA TYR A 109 -3.29 10.02 -9.26
C TYR A 109 -4.28 10.76 -10.16
N ARG A 110 -5.57 10.41 -10.09
CA ARG A 110 -6.65 11.09 -10.83
C ARG A 110 -6.77 12.56 -10.44
N CYS A 111 -6.66 12.87 -9.14
CA CYS A 111 -6.71 14.23 -8.62
C CYS A 111 -5.47 15.07 -8.94
N ALA A 112 -4.33 14.42 -9.21
CA ALA A 112 -3.09 15.10 -9.56
C ALA A 112 -3.07 15.62 -11.01
N ILE A 113 -3.91 15.07 -11.89
CA ILE A 113 -4.02 15.52 -13.28
C ILE A 113 -4.65 16.93 -13.29
N PRO A 114 -3.99 17.93 -13.89
CA PRO A 114 -4.57 19.26 -14.07
C PRO A 114 -5.89 19.13 -14.84
N ARG A 115 -6.99 19.63 -14.25
CA ARG A 115 -8.23 19.80 -15.00
C ARG A 115 -8.09 21.10 -15.79
N GLU A 116 -8.24 21.02 -17.11
CA GLU A 116 -8.32 22.22 -17.93
C GLU A 116 -9.50 23.09 -17.44
N PRO A 117 -9.36 24.43 -17.42
CA PRO A 117 -10.42 25.35 -17.03
C PRO A 117 -11.61 25.34 -18.00
#